data_AF-A0A7S2EKK3-F1
#
_entry.id   AF-A0A7S2EKK3-F1
#
_cell.length_a   1.000
_cell.length_b   1.000
_cell.length_c   1.000
_cell.angle_alpha   90.00
_cell.angle_beta   90.00
_cell.angle_gamma   90.00
#
_symmetry.space_group_name_H-M   'P 1'
#
loop_
_entity.id
_entity.type
_entity.pdbx_description
1 polymer ?
#
loop_
_entity_poly.entity_id
_entity_poly.type
_entity_poly.pdbx_seq_one_letter_code
_entity_poly.pdbx_strand_id
1 'polypeptide(L)'
;KVEVEGALLSAPVEGCGTATTVKEALEEAILAIRENISVADAVSAAASEDSVLAGYVHGRVHGSDRAGSAAAMVEVGRLGGADVAVEDMKEVGKRLAMHIVAAKPLYLSSDSVPDDVIEKEKAMLMEQIAGSGKPEHILEKMVTGRMRKFYEETCLTEQPHMVEEGGPKVSTFLGEIGMEVRG
;
A
#
# COMPACT_ATOMS: atom_id res chain seq x y z
N LYS A 1 -9.62 6.73 -7.15
CA LYS A 1 -10.64 6.94 -6.09
C LYS A 1 -12.02 6.85 -6.73
N VAL A 2 -12.96 6.15 -6.10
CA VAL A 2 -14.33 6.02 -6.60
C VAL A 2 -15.20 7.03 -5.85
N GLU A 3 -16.03 7.76 -6.57
CA GLU A 3 -16.99 8.69 -5.96
C GLU A 3 -18.10 7.89 -5.26
N VAL A 4 -18.23 8.07 -3.94
CA VAL A 4 -19.17 7.29 -3.14
C VAL A 4 -20.62 7.63 -3.50
N GLU A 5 -21.01 8.90 -3.40
CA GLU A 5 -22.42 9.31 -3.54
C GLU A 5 -22.97 9.11 -4.96
N GLY A 6 -22.13 9.23 -5.98
CA GLY A 6 -22.51 9.04 -7.38
C GLY A 6 -22.25 7.61 -7.88
N ALA A 7 -20.99 7.33 -8.19
CA ALA A 7 -20.59 6.13 -8.91
C ALA A 7 -20.80 4.84 -8.10
N LEU A 8 -20.41 4.83 -6.82
CA LEU A 8 -20.45 3.60 -6.02
C LEU A 8 -21.88 3.25 -5.61
N LEU A 9 -22.63 4.18 -5.04
CA LEU A 9 -23.98 3.89 -4.53
C LEU A 9 -24.94 3.47 -5.67
N SER A 10 -24.71 3.95 -6.89
CA SER A 10 -25.48 3.56 -8.08
C SER A 10 -24.97 2.29 -8.76
N ALA A 11 -23.82 1.74 -8.32
CA ALA A 11 -23.23 0.56 -8.94
C ALA A 11 -24.11 -0.68 -8.70
N PRO A 12 -24.17 -1.61 -9.67
CA PRO A 12 -24.93 -2.84 -9.52
C PRO A 12 -24.31 -3.74 -8.45
N VAL A 13 -25.16 -4.49 -7.75
CA VAL A 13 -24.73 -5.55 -6.82
C VAL A 13 -25.38 -6.87 -7.17
N GLU A 14 -24.69 -7.96 -6.85
CA GLU A 14 -25.19 -9.32 -6.98
C GLU A 14 -25.05 -10.04 -5.64
N GLY A 15 -25.99 -10.95 -5.34
CA GLY A 15 -25.93 -11.78 -4.14
C GLY A 15 -26.31 -11.08 -2.82
N CYS A 16 -26.87 -9.86 -2.88
CA CYS A 16 -27.33 -9.10 -1.72
C CYS A 16 -28.87 -9.04 -1.66
N GLY A 17 -29.51 -10.16 -1.32
CA GLY A 17 -30.97 -10.16 -1.12
C GLY A 17 -31.75 -9.79 -2.38
N THR A 18 -32.61 -8.78 -2.26
CA THR A 18 -33.39 -8.21 -3.38
C THR A 18 -32.76 -6.98 -4.00
N ALA A 19 -31.70 -6.45 -3.40
CA ALA A 19 -31.04 -5.24 -3.85
C ALA A 19 -30.39 -5.43 -5.22
N THR A 20 -30.54 -4.42 -6.06
CA THR A 20 -29.92 -4.33 -7.38
C THR A 20 -28.79 -3.32 -7.43
N THR A 21 -28.74 -2.39 -6.48
CA THR A 21 -27.67 -1.39 -6.33
C THR A 21 -27.00 -1.43 -4.96
N VAL A 22 -25.77 -0.90 -4.85
CA VAL A 22 -25.05 -0.78 -3.58
C VAL A 22 -25.87 0.02 -2.56
N LYS A 23 -26.55 1.08 -3.00
CA LYS A 23 -27.44 1.87 -2.15
C LYS A 23 -28.56 1.02 -1.54
N GLU A 24 -29.28 0.27 -2.36
CA GLU A 24 -30.36 -0.60 -1.89
C GLU A 24 -29.84 -1.65 -0.91
N ALA A 25 -28.69 -2.26 -1.21
CA ALA A 25 -28.08 -3.25 -0.31
C ALA A 25 -27.68 -2.63 1.04
N LEU A 26 -27.17 -1.39 1.03
CA LEU A 26 -26.85 -0.65 2.25
C LEU A 26 -28.10 -0.35 3.08
N GLU A 27 -29.18 0.13 2.43
CA GLU A 27 -30.46 0.40 3.09
C GLU A 27 -31.08 -0.88 3.68
N GLU A 28 -31.07 -1.99 2.93
CA GLU A 28 -31.49 -3.31 3.42
C GLU A 28 -30.67 -3.76 4.64
N ALA A 29 -29.34 -3.60 4.60
CA ALA A 29 -28.46 -3.95 5.70
C ALA A 29 -28.71 -3.10 6.96
N ILE A 30 -28.91 -1.79 6.81
CA ILE A 30 -29.26 -0.88 7.92
C ILE A 30 -30.58 -1.32 8.57
N LEU A 31 -31.60 -1.64 7.77
CA LEU A 31 -32.90 -2.08 8.26
C LEU A 31 -32.81 -3.42 9.00
N ALA A 32 -32.00 -4.35 8.50
CA ALA A 32 -31.84 -5.68 9.09
C ALA A 32 -31.02 -5.65 10.39
N ILE A 33 -29.89 -4.95 10.39
CA ILE A 33 -28.93 -4.93 11.51
C ILE A 33 -29.35 -3.91 12.59
N ARG A 34 -30.04 -2.84 12.19
CA ARG A 34 -30.46 -1.71 13.04
C ARG A 34 -29.29 -0.94 13.67
N GLU A 35 -28.20 -0.84 12.91
CA GLU A 35 -27.05 -0.01 13.25
C GLU A 35 -26.84 1.09 12.20
N ASN A 36 -26.08 2.11 12.56
CA ASN A 36 -25.67 3.14 11.62
C ASN A 36 -24.52 2.60 10.74
N ILE A 37 -24.84 2.23 9.50
CA ILE A 37 -23.91 1.68 8.52
C ILE A 37 -23.74 2.69 7.40
N SER A 38 -22.51 2.98 7.00
CA SER A 38 -22.19 3.89 5.91
C SER A 38 -20.93 3.43 5.17
N VAL A 39 -20.83 3.75 3.89
CA VAL A 39 -19.58 3.57 3.13
C VAL A 39 -18.73 4.82 3.26
N ALA A 40 -17.55 4.70 3.87
CA ALA A 40 -16.67 5.84 4.14
C ALA A 40 -15.81 6.23 2.92
N ASP A 41 -15.24 5.25 2.21
CA ASP A 41 -14.42 5.48 1.02
C ASP A 41 -14.43 4.23 0.11
N ALA A 42 -14.07 4.43 -1.16
CA ALA A 42 -13.90 3.35 -2.12
C ALA A 42 -12.79 3.66 -3.14
N VAL A 43 -12.04 2.62 -3.49
CA VAL A 43 -10.98 2.67 -4.48
C VAL A 43 -11.12 1.48 -5.41
N SER A 44 -10.89 1.70 -6.70
CA SER A 44 -10.82 0.68 -7.73
C SER A 44 -9.50 0.80 -8.45
N ALA A 45 -8.90 -0.33 -8.80
CA ALA A 45 -7.71 -0.42 -9.63
C ALA A 45 -7.87 -1.57 -10.61
N ALA A 46 -7.17 -1.46 -11.74
CA ALA A 46 -7.05 -2.50 -12.74
C ALA A 46 -5.57 -2.68 -13.06
N ALA A 47 -5.16 -3.93 -13.30
CA ALA A 47 -3.79 -4.20 -13.71
C ALA A 47 -3.53 -3.61 -15.10
N SER A 48 -2.35 -3.01 -15.26
CA SER A 48 -1.79 -2.63 -16.55
C SER A 48 -1.40 -3.85 -17.39
N GLU A 49 -0.96 -3.63 -18.63
CA GLU A 49 -0.37 -4.71 -19.45
C GLU A 49 0.88 -5.30 -18.79
N ASP A 50 1.08 -6.61 -18.89
CA ASP A 50 2.20 -7.34 -18.29
C ASP A 50 2.34 -7.17 -16.75
N SER A 51 1.22 -6.93 -16.06
CA SER A 51 1.15 -6.91 -14.60
C SER A 51 -0.03 -7.71 -14.06
N VAL A 52 -0.03 -7.89 -12.75
CA VAL A 52 -1.14 -8.49 -12.00
C VAL A 52 -1.48 -7.60 -10.81
N LEU A 53 -2.77 -7.51 -10.52
CA LEU A 53 -3.28 -6.89 -9.30
C LEU A 53 -3.51 -7.98 -8.26
N ALA A 54 -2.80 -7.91 -7.15
CA ALA A 54 -2.92 -8.82 -6.03
C ALA A 54 -3.49 -8.09 -4.80
N GLY A 55 -4.12 -8.84 -3.90
CA GLY A 55 -4.71 -8.28 -2.70
C GLY A 55 -4.64 -9.21 -1.49
N TYR A 56 -4.66 -8.62 -0.31
CA TYR A 56 -4.68 -9.33 0.96
C TYR A 56 -5.67 -8.66 1.92
N VAL A 57 -6.40 -9.48 2.67
CA VAL A 57 -7.35 -9.05 3.72
C VAL A 57 -6.93 -9.69 5.04
N HIS A 58 -6.63 -8.85 6.02
CA HIS A 58 -6.27 -9.21 7.38
C HIS A 58 -7.50 -9.19 8.30
N GLY A 59 -7.49 -10.04 9.34
CA GLY A 59 -8.58 -10.11 10.32
C GLY A 59 -9.93 -10.44 9.67
N ARG A 60 -9.96 -11.47 8.83
CA ARG A 60 -11.14 -11.85 8.05
C ARG A 60 -12.34 -12.15 8.95
N VAL A 61 -13.50 -11.69 8.51
CA VAL A 61 -14.79 -12.01 9.14
C VAL A 61 -15.17 -13.44 8.81
N HIS A 62 -15.72 -14.18 9.78
CA HIS A 62 -16.15 -15.56 9.56
C HIS A 62 -17.15 -15.65 8.40
N GLY A 63 -16.91 -16.57 7.46
CA GLY A 63 -17.74 -16.75 6.27
C GLY A 63 -17.50 -15.77 5.13
N SER A 64 -16.46 -14.92 5.20
CA SER A 64 -16.08 -14.02 4.11
C SER A 64 -14.57 -13.97 3.87
N ASP A 65 -14.15 -14.13 2.61
CA ASP A 65 -12.77 -13.91 2.18
C ASP A 65 -12.48 -12.48 1.73
N ARG A 66 -13.52 -11.63 1.70
CA ARG A 66 -13.45 -10.26 1.12
C ARG A 66 -13.67 -9.16 2.15
N ALA A 67 -13.96 -9.51 3.41
CA ALA A 67 -14.18 -8.56 4.49
C ALA A 67 -13.25 -8.87 5.67
N GLY A 68 -12.65 -7.83 6.24
CA GLY A 68 -11.74 -7.93 7.38
C GLY A 68 -11.40 -6.56 7.97
N SER A 69 -10.51 -6.55 8.96
CA SER A 69 -10.13 -5.33 9.68
C SER A 69 -9.15 -4.44 8.92
N ALA A 70 -8.40 -5.00 7.97
CA ALA A 70 -7.51 -4.26 7.08
C ALA A 70 -7.35 -4.98 5.74
N ALA A 71 -7.03 -4.23 4.69
CA ALA A 71 -6.73 -4.78 3.38
C ALA A 71 -5.70 -3.93 2.66
N ALA A 72 -4.98 -4.56 1.73
CA ALA A 72 -4.13 -3.87 0.77
C ALA A 72 -4.29 -4.50 -0.61
N MET A 73 -4.05 -3.69 -1.63
CA MET A 73 -3.95 -4.10 -3.02
C MET A 73 -2.60 -3.60 -3.54
N VAL A 74 -2.00 -4.35 -4.45
CA VAL A 74 -0.74 -3.98 -5.08
C VAL A 74 -0.69 -4.53 -6.50
N GLU A 75 -0.21 -3.70 -7.41
CA GLU A 75 0.09 -4.07 -8.78
C GLU A 75 1.58 -4.41 -8.90
N VAL A 76 1.87 -5.62 -9.38
CA VAL A 76 3.24 -6.07 -9.66
C VAL A 76 3.36 -6.46 -11.12
N GLY A 77 4.48 -6.09 -11.75
CA GLY A 77 4.76 -6.37 -13.15
C GLY A 77 6.10 -7.03 -13.37
N ARG A 78 6.36 -7.40 -14.63
CA ARG A 78 7.66 -7.90 -15.06
C ARG A 78 8.64 -6.74 -15.22
N LEU A 79 9.83 -6.88 -14.63
CA LEU A 79 10.93 -5.97 -14.86
C LEU A 79 11.61 -6.32 -16.18
N GLY A 80 11.74 -5.34 -17.08
CA GLY A 80 12.53 -5.47 -18.31
C GLY A 80 12.09 -6.60 -19.25
N GLY A 81 10.83 -7.02 -19.22
CA GLY A 81 10.31 -8.12 -20.04
C GLY A 81 10.74 -9.51 -19.59
N ALA A 82 11.16 -9.67 -18.33
CA ALA A 82 11.51 -10.97 -17.75
C ALA A 82 10.35 -11.99 -17.90
N ASP A 83 10.69 -13.24 -18.21
CA ASP A 83 9.71 -14.33 -18.34
C ASP A 83 9.32 -14.88 -16.97
N VAL A 84 8.51 -14.10 -16.24
CA VAL A 84 7.93 -14.49 -14.94
C VAL A 84 6.51 -14.99 -15.17
N ALA A 85 6.18 -16.16 -14.62
CA ALA A 85 4.85 -16.71 -14.74
C ALA A 85 3.83 -15.85 -13.96
N VAL A 86 2.61 -15.76 -14.50
CA VAL A 86 1.53 -14.97 -13.89
C VAL A 86 1.18 -15.46 -12.48
N GLU A 87 1.24 -16.76 -12.22
CA GLU A 87 0.97 -17.32 -10.89
C GLU A 87 2.06 -16.94 -9.87
N ASP A 88 3.33 -16.92 -10.28
CA ASP A 88 4.43 -16.47 -9.42
C ASP A 88 4.27 -14.98 -9.07
N MET A 89 3.87 -14.16 -10.05
CA MET A 89 3.57 -12.75 -9.80
C MET A 89 2.42 -12.57 -8.80
N LYS A 90 1.36 -13.38 -8.89
CA LYS A 90 0.23 -13.34 -7.94
C LYS A 90 0.65 -13.77 -6.54
N GLU A 91 1.50 -14.79 -6.41
CA GLU A 91 1.99 -15.25 -5.11
C GLU A 91 2.85 -14.18 -4.43
N VAL A 92 3.81 -13.61 -5.17
CA VAL A 92 4.65 -12.51 -4.69
C VAL A 92 3.80 -11.28 -4.37
N GLY A 93 2.88 -10.90 -5.25
CA GLY A 93 1.97 -9.78 -5.04
C GLY A 93 1.09 -9.95 -3.80
N LYS A 94 0.62 -11.16 -3.51
CA LYS A 94 -0.16 -11.44 -2.28
C LYS A 94 0.69 -11.27 -1.03
N ARG A 95 1.94 -11.76 -1.05
CA ARG A 95 2.90 -11.53 0.04
C ARG A 95 3.17 -10.04 0.20
N LEU A 96 3.34 -9.33 -0.91
CA LEU A 96 3.52 -7.88 -0.96
C LEU A 96 2.37 -7.11 -0.31
N ALA A 97 1.14 -7.45 -0.66
CA ALA A 97 -0.05 -6.90 -0.02
C ALA A 97 -0.10 -7.18 1.49
N MET A 98 0.32 -8.36 1.93
CA MET A 98 0.36 -8.70 3.35
C MET A 98 1.34 -7.83 4.14
N HIS A 99 2.52 -7.56 3.58
CA HIS A 99 3.47 -6.62 4.18
C HIS A 99 2.97 -5.18 4.14
N ILE A 100 2.31 -4.72 3.07
CA ILE A 100 1.73 -3.37 3.04
C ILE A 100 0.75 -3.18 4.20
N VAL A 101 -0.09 -4.19 4.50
CA VAL A 101 -0.99 -4.13 5.66
C VAL A 101 -0.22 -3.99 6.99
N ALA A 102 0.91 -4.67 7.13
CA ALA A 102 1.72 -4.64 8.35
C ALA A 102 2.57 -3.36 8.48
N ALA A 103 3.33 -3.02 7.44
CA ALA A 103 4.32 -1.96 7.40
C ALA A 103 3.73 -0.57 7.10
N LYS A 104 2.55 -0.50 6.47
CA LYS A 104 1.82 0.74 6.15
C LYS A 104 2.70 1.82 5.50
N PRO A 105 3.40 1.50 4.38
CA PRO A 105 4.14 2.52 3.64
C PRO A 105 3.21 3.66 3.22
N LEU A 106 3.74 4.88 3.24
CA LEU A 106 3.02 6.09 2.82
C LEU A 106 3.25 6.40 1.34
N TYR A 107 4.38 5.95 0.80
CA TYR A 107 4.80 6.20 -0.58
C TYR A 107 5.24 4.90 -1.24
N LEU A 108 5.14 4.85 -2.57
CA LEU A 108 5.63 3.72 -3.34
C LEU A 108 7.16 3.66 -3.30
N SER A 109 7.81 4.78 -3.66
CA SER A 109 9.26 4.93 -3.73
C SER A 109 9.71 6.28 -3.15
N SER A 110 11.02 6.45 -2.92
CA SER A 110 11.59 7.73 -2.49
C SER A 110 11.30 8.87 -3.45
N ASP A 111 11.20 8.56 -4.75
CA ASP A 111 10.90 9.54 -5.81
C ASP A 111 9.43 9.98 -5.80
N SER A 112 8.58 9.20 -5.13
CA SER A 112 7.16 9.51 -4.95
C SER A 112 6.91 10.39 -3.73
N VAL A 113 7.94 10.69 -2.93
CA VAL A 113 7.81 11.55 -1.75
C VAL A 113 7.78 13.02 -2.19
N PRO A 114 6.75 13.79 -1.81
CA PRO A 114 6.69 15.22 -2.14
C PRO A 114 7.87 16.01 -1.58
N ASP A 115 8.38 16.97 -2.35
CA ASP A 115 9.52 17.81 -1.95
C ASP A 115 9.27 18.55 -0.63
N ASP A 116 8.04 19.02 -0.38
CA ASP A 116 7.68 19.69 0.87
C ASP A 116 7.79 18.77 2.10
N VAL A 117 7.49 17.50 1.94
CA VAL A 117 7.67 16.48 2.98
C VAL A 117 9.15 16.24 3.24
N ILE A 118 9.95 16.11 2.16
CA ILE A 118 11.40 15.91 2.25
C ILE A 118 12.06 17.10 2.97
N GLU A 119 11.75 18.32 2.56
CA GLU A 119 12.35 19.52 3.13
C GLU A 119 11.92 19.74 4.58
N LYS A 120 10.66 19.44 4.92
CA LYS A 120 10.19 19.46 6.31
C LYS A 120 10.93 18.44 7.17
N GLU A 121 11.11 17.21 6.69
CA GLU A 121 11.85 16.18 7.42
C GLU A 121 13.32 16.61 7.65
N LYS A 122 14.00 17.08 6.60
CA LYS A 122 15.37 17.61 6.72
C LYS A 122 15.47 18.76 7.71
N ALA A 123 14.53 19.70 7.69
CA ALA A 123 14.52 20.83 8.62
C ALA A 123 14.40 20.35 10.08
N MET A 124 13.49 19.42 10.36
CA MET A 124 13.35 18.80 11.68
C MET A 124 14.64 18.08 12.11
N LEU A 125 15.29 17.36 11.19
CA LEU A 125 16.56 16.69 11.47
C LEU A 125 17.69 17.66 11.77
N MET A 126 17.76 18.78 11.03
CA MET A 126 18.74 19.83 11.24
C MET A 126 18.55 20.51 12.59
N GLU A 127 17.31 20.78 12.99
CA GLU A 127 16.99 21.32 14.32
C GLU A 127 17.39 20.35 15.44
N GLN A 128 17.16 19.05 15.27
CA GLN A 128 17.54 18.04 16.27
C GLN A 128 19.05 17.90 16.47
N ILE A 129 19.86 18.23 15.47
CA ILE A 129 21.33 18.16 15.55
C ILE A 129 21.99 19.52 15.74
N ALA A 130 21.20 20.60 15.73
CA ALA A 130 21.65 21.95 16.01
C ALA A 130 22.29 21.99 17.41
N GLY A 131 23.46 22.62 17.52
CA GLY A 131 24.19 22.70 18.78
C GLY A 131 24.90 21.42 19.21
N SER A 132 24.95 20.36 18.38
CA SER A 132 25.70 19.14 18.71
C SER A 132 27.23 19.31 18.74
N GLY A 133 27.75 20.46 18.28
CA GLY A 133 29.19 20.80 18.30
C GLY A 133 30.05 19.93 17.38
N LYS A 134 29.44 19.08 16.54
CA LYS A 134 30.15 18.18 15.63
C LYS A 134 30.59 18.90 14.35
N PRO A 135 31.67 18.45 13.70
CA PRO A 135 32.08 18.97 12.40
C PRO A 135 30.99 18.79 11.33
N GLU A 136 30.94 19.71 10.36
CA GLU A 136 29.94 19.74 9.27
C GLU A 136 29.80 18.40 8.53
N HIS A 137 30.92 17.78 8.14
CA HIS A 137 30.91 16.49 7.46
C HIS A 137 30.29 15.34 8.30
N ILE A 138 30.27 15.45 9.63
CA ILE A 138 29.57 14.49 10.50
C ILE A 138 28.08 14.80 10.52
N LEU A 139 27.70 16.07 10.55
CA LEU A 139 26.30 16.50 10.51
C LEU A 139 25.64 16.07 9.19
N GLU A 140 26.31 16.29 8.06
CA GLU A 140 25.83 15.83 6.74
C GLU A 140 25.60 14.33 6.71
N LYS A 141 26.56 13.54 7.23
CA LYS A 141 26.42 12.08 7.34
C LYS A 141 25.26 11.67 8.26
N MET A 142 25.03 12.41 9.35
CA MET A 142 23.90 12.15 10.25
C MET A 142 22.56 12.42 9.57
N VAL A 143 22.43 13.55 8.87
CA VAL A 143 21.20 13.88 8.11
C VAL A 143 20.96 12.83 7.03
N THR A 144 21.99 12.49 6.25
CA THR A 144 21.89 11.49 5.17
C THR A 144 21.44 10.14 5.71
N GLY A 145 22.04 9.67 6.82
CA GLY A 145 21.66 8.40 7.43
C GLY A 145 20.22 8.39 7.97
N ARG A 146 19.76 9.51 8.53
CA ARG A 146 18.39 9.65 9.03
C ARG A 146 17.36 9.77 7.91
N MET A 147 17.68 10.49 6.84
CA MET A 147 16.85 10.53 5.64
C MET A 147 16.72 9.16 4.99
N ARG A 148 17.81 8.38 4.94
CA ARG A 148 17.75 6.99 4.49
C ARG A 148 16.77 6.17 5.32
N LYS A 149 16.83 6.29 6.65
CA LYS A 149 15.90 5.60 7.56
C LYS A 149 14.45 6.05 7.34
N PHE A 150 14.22 7.34 7.14
CA PHE A 150 12.90 7.88 6.80
C PHE A 150 12.33 7.21 5.54
N TYR A 151 13.12 7.06 4.48
CA TYR A 151 12.68 6.35 3.29
C TYR A 151 12.43 4.85 3.56
N GLU A 152 13.32 4.18 4.30
CA GLU A 152 13.13 2.76 4.69
C GLU A 152 11.86 2.54 5.53
N GLU A 153 11.36 3.54 6.26
CA GLU A 153 10.11 3.44 7.03
C GLU A 153 8.87 3.80 6.19
N THR A 154 8.99 4.76 5.27
CA THR A 154 7.83 5.37 4.60
C THR A 154 7.61 4.89 3.16
N CYS A 155 8.64 4.39 2.47
CA CYS A 155 8.59 4.02 1.06
C CYS A 155 8.61 2.51 0.88
N LEU A 156 7.61 1.95 0.20
CA LEU A 156 7.47 0.50 0.01
C LEU A 156 8.73 -0.12 -0.63
N THR A 157 9.31 0.50 -1.66
CA THR A 157 10.48 -0.02 -2.37
C THR A 157 11.74 -0.04 -1.50
N GLU A 158 11.80 0.81 -0.47
CA GLU A 158 12.96 0.98 0.40
C GLU A 158 12.87 0.13 1.67
N GLN A 159 11.67 -0.34 2.02
CA GLN A 159 11.44 -1.18 3.18
C GLN A 159 12.22 -2.50 3.08
N PRO A 160 12.75 -3.02 4.20
CA PRO A 160 13.32 -4.36 4.26
C PRO A 160 12.25 -5.41 3.94
N HIS A 161 12.64 -6.46 3.25
CA HIS A 161 11.74 -7.48 2.72
C HIS A 161 11.07 -8.33 3.84
N MET A 162 9.90 -8.88 3.48
CA MET A 162 8.73 -9.21 4.32
C MET A 162 8.88 -10.38 5.29
N VAL A 163 10.00 -11.08 5.24
CA VAL A 163 10.16 -12.39 5.90
C VAL A 163 11.29 -12.38 6.92
N GLU A 164 12.26 -11.48 6.78
CA GLU A 164 13.45 -11.47 7.62
C GLU A 164 13.83 -10.02 7.94
N GLU A 165 13.82 -9.68 9.23
CA GLU A 165 14.35 -8.40 9.70
C GLU A 165 15.83 -8.31 9.29
N GLY A 166 16.16 -7.34 8.43
CA GLY A 166 17.50 -7.24 7.81
C GLY A 166 17.65 -7.91 6.44
N GLY A 167 16.55 -8.43 5.85
CA GLY A 167 16.52 -8.90 4.47
C GLY A 167 16.74 -7.78 3.43
N PRO A 168 16.91 -8.12 2.14
CA PRO A 168 17.09 -7.14 1.07
C PRO A 168 15.91 -6.16 1.02
N LYS A 169 16.09 -4.98 0.42
CA LYS A 169 14.97 -4.08 0.17
C LYS A 169 13.94 -4.73 -0.74
N VAL A 170 12.66 -4.34 -0.63
CA VAL A 170 11.59 -4.82 -1.52
C VAL A 170 11.98 -4.64 -2.99
N SER A 171 12.51 -3.48 -3.37
CA SER A 171 13.00 -3.23 -4.74
C SER A 171 14.10 -4.19 -5.18
N THR A 172 15.08 -4.44 -4.31
CA THR A 172 16.18 -5.37 -4.60
C THR A 172 15.67 -6.79 -4.79
N PHE A 173 14.84 -7.28 -3.87
CA PHE A 173 14.24 -8.61 -3.96
C PHE A 173 13.44 -8.80 -5.25
N LEU A 174 12.56 -7.85 -5.58
CA LEU A 174 11.75 -7.92 -6.80
C LEU A 174 12.64 -7.89 -8.04
N GLY A 175 13.66 -7.04 -8.07
CA GLY A 175 14.62 -6.98 -9.18
C GLY A 175 15.38 -8.29 -9.40
N GLU A 176 15.78 -8.99 -8.34
CA GLU A 176 16.46 -10.30 -8.40
C GLU A 176 15.60 -11.38 -9.04
N ILE A 177 14.27 -11.29 -8.91
CA ILE A 177 13.31 -12.24 -9.49
C ILE A 177 12.65 -11.72 -10.79
N GLY A 178 13.14 -10.61 -11.35
CA GLY A 178 12.62 -10.05 -12.60
C GLY A 178 11.23 -9.41 -12.47
N MET A 179 10.91 -8.87 -11.30
CA MET A 179 9.65 -8.20 -11.01
C MET A 179 9.83 -6.75 -10.55
N GLU A 180 8.76 -5.97 -10.58
CA GLU A 180 8.69 -4.60 -10.08
C GLU A 180 7.31 -4.29 -9.48
N VAL A 181 7.23 -3.29 -8.61
CA VAL A 181 5.95 -2.73 -8.14
C VAL A 181 5.54 -1.59 -9.07
N ARG A 182 4.26 -1.54 -9.45
CA ARG A 182 3.73 -0.50 -10.34
C ARG A 182 2.72 0.43 -9.70
N GLY A 183 2.01 -0.01 -8.65
CA GLY A 183 0.96 0.78 -7.99
C GLY A 183 0.32 0.09 -6.81
#